data_AF-A0AAE9D1B4-F1
#
_entry.id   AF-A0AAE9D1B4-F1
#
_cell.length_a   1.000
_cell.length_b   1.000
_cell.length_c   1.000
_cell.angle_alpha   90.00
_cell.angle_beta   90.00
_cell.angle_gamma   90.00
#
_symmetry.space_group_name_H-M   'P 1'
#
loop_
_entity.id
_entity.type
_entity.pdbx_description
1 polymer ?
#
loop_
_entity_poly.entity_id
_entity_poly.type
_entity_poly.pdbx_seq_one_letter_code
_entity_poly.pdbx_strand_id
1 'polypeptide(L)'
;MIPNIYRCFILRFMYNSGLWLTNSTAVSLILERWLATKRSMTYEDDSVWIGVFVAVIQFLVAACPLGFLYSQTKFEGVIMYYCVTAATNAPYGPQIGAATSIFFQFAALWSFRHLLRVNKKHREQDKNASLSNRYQLEQNISSITCLKTFANMSFTYIVFQNLCYITLMQFGEQLERYQYYAIVELNGSWPLYGIISILILATTMNTIRVNTDRELRCHLRLPNQAYFDNFKKQIA
;
A
#
# COMPACT_ATOMS: atom_id res chain seq x y z
N MET A 1 -32.66 -13.40 -14.90
CA MET A 1 -32.47 -12.37 -15.93
C MET A 1 -30.99 -12.36 -16.29
N ILE A 2 -30.61 -12.58 -17.55
CA ILE A 2 -29.19 -12.61 -17.96
C ILE A 2 -28.68 -11.17 -17.99
N PRO A 3 -27.62 -10.81 -17.23
CA PRO A 3 -27.12 -9.44 -17.21
C PRO A 3 -26.48 -9.05 -18.54
N ASN A 4 -26.64 -7.77 -18.94
CA ASN A 4 -25.99 -7.24 -20.14
C ASN A 4 -24.46 -7.23 -19.96
N ILE A 5 -23.74 -7.87 -20.88
CA ILE A 5 -22.28 -8.01 -20.85
C ILE A 5 -21.56 -6.67 -20.72
N TYR A 6 -22.00 -5.62 -21.42
CA TYR A 6 -21.39 -4.28 -21.34
C TYR A 6 -21.55 -3.66 -19.95
N ARG A 7 -22.69 -3.86 -19.29
CA ARG A 7 -22.91 -3.35 -17.92
C ARG A 7 -22.03 -4.10 -16.92
N CYS A 8 -21.92 -5.42 -17.03
CA CYS A 8 -21.00 -6.20 -16.21
C CYS A 8 -19.55 -5.77 -16.43
N PHE A 9 -19.15 -5.51 -17.68
CA PHE A 9 -17.81 -5.06 -18.02
C PHE A 9 -17.49 -3.72 -17.38
N ILE A 10 -18.33 -2.69 -17.55
CA ILE A 10 -18.09 -1.35 -17.00
C ILE A 10 -17.97 -1.39 -15.48
N LEU A 11 -18.89 -2.10 -14.81
CA LEU A 11 -18.83 -2.25 -13.36
C LEU A 11 -17.54 -2.96 -12.97
N ARG A 12 -17.29 -4.18 -13.46
CA ARG A 12 -16.07 -4.92 -13.09
C ARG A 12 -14.78 -4.19 -13.46
N PHE A 13 -14.77 -3.37 -14.50
CA PHE A 13 -13.66 -2.49 -14.84
C PHE A 13 -13.40 -1.47 -13.74
N MET A 14 -14.43 -0.78 -13.26
CA MET A 14 -14.33 0.14 -12.13
C MET A 14 -13.84 -0.56 -10.84
N TYR A 15 -14.36 -1.75 -10.56
CA TYR A 15 -13.95 -2.55 -9.39
C TYR A 15 -12.48 -2.96 -9.46
N ASN A 16 -12.08 -3.57 -10.58
CA ASN A 16 -10.71 -4.04 -10.77
C ASN A 16 -9.72 -2.88 -10.88
N SER A 17 -10.11 -1.76 -11.51
CA SER A 17 -9.20 -0.61 -11.67
C SER A 17 -8.84 0.01 -10.33
N GLY A 18 -9.81 0.22 -9.43
CA GLY A 18 -9.50 0.74 -8.10
C GLY A 18 -8.73 -0.25 -7.23
N LEU A 19 -8.94 -1.56 -7.38
CA LEU A 19 -8.10 -2.57 -6.73
C LEU A 19 -6.64 -2.47 -7.17
N TRP A 20 -6.38 -2.48 -8.48
CA TRP A 20 -5.01 -2.41 -9.01
C TRP A 20 -4.34 -1.07 -8.74
N LEU A 21 -5.10 0.02 -8.78
CA LEU A 21 -4.60 1.34 -8.41
C LEU A 21 -4.19 1.39 -6.94
N THR A 22 -5.02 0.85 -6.03
CA THR A 22 -4.72 0.78 -4.59
C THR A 22 -3.57 -0.19 -4.28
N ASN A 23 -3.37 -1.22 -5.10
CA ASN A 23 -2.20 -2.09 -4.97
C ASN A 23 -0.90 -1.36 -5.40
N SER A 24 -0.98 -0.57 -6.49
CA SER A 24 0.16 0.17 -7.03
C SER A 24 0.59 1.39 -6.18
N THR A 25 -0.29 1.96 -5.35
CA THR A 25 0.07 3.05 -4.43
C THR A 25 1.16 2.62 -3.45
N ALA A 26 1.15 1.38 -2.97
CA ALA A 26 2.16 0.88 -2.04
C ALA A 26 3.58 0.97 -2.62
N VAL A 27 3.76 0.56 -3.89
CA VAL A 27 5.05 0.64 -4.60
C VAL A 27 5.49 2.09 -4.78
N SER A 28 4.54 2.94 -5.15
CA SER A 28 4.77 4.36 -5.42
C SER A 28 5.20 5.10 -4.16
N LEU A 29 4.52 4.85 -3.03
CA LEU A 29 4.87 5.40 -1.72
C LEU A 29 6.22 4.90 -1.23
N ILE A 30 6.60 3.65 -1.50
CA ILE A 30 7.96 3.16 -1.18
C ILE A 30 9.02 3.91 -1.96
N LEU A 31 8.78 4.11 -3.26
CA LEU A 31 9.74 4.78 -4.14
C LEU A 31 9.93 6.23 -3.71
N GLU A 32 8.83 6.92 -3.38
CA GLU A 32 8.86 8.27 -2.80
C GLU A 32 9.67 8.29 -1.48
N ARG A 33 9.39 7.40 -0.53
CA ARG A 33 10.11 7.36 0.76
C ARG A 33 11.58 6.96 0.59
N TRP A 34 11.90 6.10 -0.36
CA TRP A 34 13.28 5.73 -0.67
C TRP A 34 14.06 6.91 -1.26
N LEU A 35 13.44 7.65 -2.19
CA LEU A 35 14.02 8.87 -2.74
C LEU A 35 14.23 9.93 -1.63
N ALA A 36 13.25 10.11 -0.74
CA ALA A 36 13.36 11.01 0.40
C ALA A 36 14.50 10.62 1.36
N THR A 37 14.69 9.32 1.63
CA THR A 37 15.82 8.85 2.45
C THR A 37 17.17 9.05 1.77
N LYS A 38 17.27 8.84 0.45
CA LYS A 38 18.55 8.95 -0.28
C LYS A 38 18.93 10.40 -0.59
N ARG A 39 17.96 11.28 -0.82
CA ARG A 39 18.15 12.69 -1.20
C ARG A 39 17.64 13.65 -0.11
N SER A 40 17.80 13.33 1.17
CA SER A 40 17.27 14.14 2.27
C SER A 40 17.63 15.63 2.17
N MET A 41 18.84 15.95 1.69
CA MET A 41 19.34 17.32 1.56
C MET A 41 18.75 18.14 0.41
N THR A 42 18.27 17.51 -0.67
CA THR A 42 17.74 18.20 -1.88
C THR A 42 16.29 17.85 -2.18
N TYR A 43 15.64 17.08 -1.30
CA TYR A 43 14.28 16.60 -1.52
C TYR A 43 13.26 17.74 -1.47
N GLU A 44 13.48 18.77 -0.63
CA GLU A 44 12.52 19.88 -0.49
C GLU A 44 12.32 20.64 -1.80
N ASP A 45 13.40 20.89 -2.56
CA ASP A 45 13.36 21.65 -3.80
C ASP A 45 12.64 20.92 -4.95
N ASP A 46 12.76 19.58 -5.01
CA ASP A 46 12.24 18.75 -6.11
C ASP A 46 11.00 17.91 -5.75
N SER A 47 10.48 18.03 -4.52
CA SER A 47 9.44 17.15 -3.97
C SER A 47 8.19 17.03 -4.84
N VAL A 48 7.72 18.13 -5.43
CA VAL A 48 6.51 18.16 -6.27
C VAL A 48 6.72 17.36 -7.57
N TRP A 49 7.84 17.57 -8.26
CA TRP A 49 8.15 16.87 -9.51
C TRP A 49 8.36 15.37 -9.29
N ILE A 50 9.01 15.00 -8.18
CA ILE A 50 9.16 13.61 -7.78
C ILE A 50 7.77 12.98 -7.54
N GLY A 51 6.88 13.68 -6.84
CA GLY A 51 5.51 13.22 -6.60
C GLY A 51 4.72 12.98 -7.89
N VAL A 52 4.76 13.92 -8.84
CA VAL A 52 4.11 13.77 -10.16
C VAL A 52 4.68 12.57 -10.92
N PHE A 53 6.01 12.44 -10.97
CA PHE A 53 6.67 11.32 -11.63
C PHE A 53 6.24 9.96 -11.05
N VAL A 54 6.21 9.87 -9.71
CA VAL A 54 5.76 8.68 -8.99
C VAL A 54 4.30 8.36 -9.28
N ALA A 55 3.43 9.37 -9.36
CA ALA A 55 2.01 9.19 -9.70
C ALA A 55 1.80 8.67 -11.13
N VAL A 56 2.61 9.13 -12.10
CA VAL A 56 2.58 8.60 -13.47
C VAL A 56 3.01 7.14 -13.50
N ILE A 57 4.10 6.79 -12.80
CA ILE A 57 4.54 5.39 -12.67
C ILE A 57 3.45 4.53 -12.05
N GLN A 58 2.78 5.03 -11.00
CA GLN A 58 1.68 4.33 -10.35
C GLN A 58 0.59 3.93 -11.35
N PHE A 59 0.17 4.88 -12.19
CA PHE A 59 -0.87 4.64 -13.18
C PHE A 59 -0.43 3.61 -14.23
N LEU A 60 0.82 3.68 -14.70
CA LEU A 60 1.37 2.72 -15.65
C LEU A 60 1.47 1.31 -15.06
N VAL A 61 1.94 1.19 -13.82
CA VAL A 61 2.04 -0.09 -13.09
C VAL A 61 0.67 -0.71 -12.85
N ALA A 62 -0.37 0.10 -12.60
CA ALA A 62 -1.75 -0.38 -12.48
C ALA A 62 -2.37 -0.77 -13.83
N ALA A 63 -2.05 -0.02 -14.90
CA ALA A 63 -2.62 -0.23 -16.24
C ALA A 63 -2.14 -1.54 -16.88
N CYS A 64 -0.88 -1.94 -16.70
CA CYS A 64 -0.34 -3.18 -17.26
C CYS A 64 -1.13 -4.46 -16.88
N PRO A 65 -1.34 -4.79 -15.59
CA PRO A 65 -2.09 -5.99 -15.20
C PRO A 65 -3.58 -5.88 -15.56
N LEU A 66 -4.16 -4.68 -15.55
CA LEU A 66 -5.53 -4.44 -16.03
C LEU A 66 -5.65 -4.75 -17.53
N GLY A 67 -4.74 -4.22 -18.35
CA GLY A 67 -4.70 -4.48 -19.78
C GLY A 67 -4.56 -5.96 -20.09
N PHE A 68 -3.68 -6.67 -19.37
CA PHE A 68 -3.52 -8.11 -19.50
C PHE A 68 -4.82 -8.86 -19.14
N LEU A 69 -5.44 -8.54 -18.00
CA LEU A 69 -6.68 -9.18 -17.55
C LEU A 69 -7.82 -9.01 -18.58
N TYR A 70 -7.99 -7.80 -19.12
CA TYR A 70 -9.05 -7.52 -20.08
C TYR A 70 -8.75 -7.98 -21.50
N SER A 71 -7.48 -8.11 -21.90
CA SER A 71 -7.10 -8.68 -23.20
C SER A 71 -7.55 -10.14 -23.37
N GLN A 72 -7.78 -10.85 -22.25
CA GLN A 72 -8.24 -12.24 -22.26
C GLN A 72 -9.78 -12.38 -22.24
N THR A 73 -10.52 -11.27 -22.13
CA THR A 73 -11.98 -11.30 -22.08
C THR A 73 -12.59 -11.41 -23.49
N LYS A 74 -13.55 -12.32 -23.67
CA LYS A 74 -14.31 -12.50 -24.92
C LYS A 74 -15.71 -11.93 -24.75
N PHE A 75 -16.13 -11.06 -25.67
CA PHE A 75 -17.45 -10.41 -25.64
C PHE A 75 -18.52 -11.16 -26.45
N GLU A 76 -18.12 -12.03 -27.38
CA GLU A 76 -19.02 -12.77 -28.26
C GLU A 76 -19.11 -14.25 -27.87
N GLY A 77 -20.33 -14.81 -27.91
CA GLY A 77 -20.57 -16.26 -27.76
C GLY A 77 -20.54 -16.81 -26.33
N VAL A 78 -20.46 -15.98 -25.28
CA VAL A 78 -20.38 -16.42 -23.88
C VAL A 78 -21.64 -16.01 -23.11
N ILE A 79 -22.36 -16.99 -22.54
CA ILE A 79 -23.48 -16.74 -21.62
C ILE A 79 -22.92 -16.54 -20.21
N MET A 80 -22.96 -15.30 -19.71
CA MET A 80 -22.55 -14.96 -18.35
C MET A 80 -23.76 -14.97 -17.41
N TYR A 81 -23.85 -15.99 -16.55
CA TYR A 81 -24.90 -16.09 -15.53
C TYR A 81 -24.71 -15.12 -14.37
N TYR A 82 -23.48 -14.63 -14.17
CA TYR A 82 -23.12 -13.67 -13.14
C TYR A 82 -21.92 -12.84 -13.61
N CYS A 83 -21.84 -11.57 -13.18
CA CYS A 83 -20.78 -10.66 -13.63
C CYS A 83 -19.41 -11.11 -13.09
N VAL A 84 -18.59 -11.84 -13.85
CA VAL A 84 -17.20 -12.21 -13.50
C VAL A 84 -16.25 -11.84 -14.63
N THR A 85 -15.03 -11.46 -14.28
CA THR A 85 -13.95 -11.14 -15.24
C THR A 85 -13.08 -12.34 -15.59
N ALA A 86 -13.28 -13.49 -14.94
CA ALA A 86 -12.53 -14.71 -15.20
C ALA A 86 -13.17 -15.49 -16.36
N ALA A 87 -12.44 -15.68 -17.45
CA ALA A 87 -12.76 -16.73 -18.41
C ALA A 87 -12.39 -18.08 -17.79
N THR A 88 -13.36 -18.96 -17.57
CA THR A 88 -13.14 -20.33 -17.04
C THR A 88 -12.14 -21.13 -17.87
N ASN A 89 -11.92 -20.72 -19.13
CA ASN A 89 -11.12 -21.45 -20.13
C ASN A 89 -9.64 -21.03 -20.18
N ALA A 90 -9.19 -20.09 -19.33
CA ALA A 90 -7.80 -19.64 -19.27
C ALA A 90 -7.26 -19.73 -17.82
N PRO A 91 -6.92 -20.92 -17.31
CA PRO A 91 -6.54 -21.12 -15.91
C PRO A 91 -5.23 -20.42 -15.51
N TYR A 92 -4.33 -20.13 -16.47
CA TYR A 92 -2.98 -19.65 -16.18
C TYR A 92 -2.87 -18.14 -15.98
N GLY A 93 -3.60 -17.33 -16.75
CA GLY A 93 -3.51 -15.86 -16.68
C GLY A 93 -3.83 -15.28 -15.29
N PRO A 94 -4.95 -15.70 -14.68
CA PRO A 94 -5.32 -15.23 -13.35
C PRO A 94 -4.39 -15.68 -12.22
N GLN A 95 -3.84 -16.91 -12.31
CA GLN A 95 -2.89 -17.43 -11.32
C GLN A 95 -1.55 -16.68 -11.35
N ILE A 96 -1.09 -16.28 -12.54
CA ILE A 96 0.11 -15.45 -12.70
C ILE A 96 -0.14 -14.07 -12.07
N GLY A 97 -1.27 -13.43 -12.36
CA GLY A 97 -1.61 -12.13 -11.76
C GLY A 97 -1.67 -12.17 -10.24
N ALA A 98 -2.24 -13.23 -9.67
CA ALA A 98 -2.26 -13.50 -8.24
C ALA A 98 -0.84 -13.60 -7.65
N ALA A 99 0.00 -14.47 -8.20
CA ALA A 99 1.37 -14.66 -7.74
C ALA A 99 2.21 -13.38 -7.84
N THR A 100 2.08 -12.65 -8.95
CA THR A 100 2.75 -11.35 -9.16
C THR A 100 2.31 -10.31 -8.13
N SER A 101 1.01 -10.23 -7.81
CA SER A 101 0.50 -9.31 -6.79
C SER A 101 1.08 -9.58 -5.39
N ILE A 102 1.17 -10.85 -5.00
CA ILE A 102 1.75 -11.29 -3.72
C ILE A 102 3.25 -10.96 -3.67
N PHE A 103 3.98 -11.21 -4.76
CA PHE A 103 5.40 -10.90 -4.85
C PHE A 103 5.67 -9.41 -4.65
N PHE A 104 4.94 -8.54 -5.35
CA PHE A 104 5.08 -7.08 -5.19
C PHE A 104 4.78 -6.62 -3.77
N GLN A 105 3.74 -7.15 -3.13
CA GLN A 105 3.39 -6.83 -1.76
C GLN A 105 4.44 -7.31 -0.75
N PHE A 106 5.01 -8.49 -0.95
CA PHE A 106 6.10 -8.99 -0.12
C PHE A 106 7.37 -8.14 -0.27
N ALA A 107 7.75 -7.79 -1.51
CA ALA A 107 8.85 -6.88 -1.79
C ALA A 107 8.61 -5.51 -1.14
N ALA A 108 7.36 -5.03 -1.15
CA ALA A 108 6.97 -3.79 -0.51
C ALA A 108 7.19 -3.81 1.01
N LEU A 109 6.72 -4.86 1.68
CA LEU A 109 6.93 -5.07 3.11
C LEU A 109 8.42 -5.14 3.49
N TRP A 110 9.21 -5.83 2.67
CA TRP A 110 10.65 -5.93 2.89
C TRP A 110 11.32 -4.56 2.77
N SER A 111 11.00 -3.81 1.72
CA SER A 111 11.52 -2.47 1.49
C SER A 111 11.18 -1.50 2.63
N PHE A 112 9.94 -1.50 3.14
CA PHE A 112 9.57 -0.66 4.28
C PHE A 112 10.34 -1.04 5.56
N ARG A 113 10.54 -2.33 5.82
CA ARG A 113 11.36 -2.79 6.96
C ARG A 113 12.80 -2.35 6.82
N HIS A 114 13.36 -2.47 5.62
CA HIS A 114 14.73 -2.05 5.33
C HIS A 114 14.89 -0.53 5.51
N LEU A 115 14.01 0.27 4.88
CA LEU A 115 14.01 1.73 5.00
C LEU A 115 13.89 2.18 6.46
N LEU A 116 13.03 1.54 7.26
CA LEU A 116 12.88 1.89 8.67
C LEU A 116 14.16 1.62 9.47
N ARG A 117 14.89 0.53 9.18
CA ARG A 117 16.19 0.24 9.82
C ARG A 117 17.24 1.29 9.44
N VAL A 118 17.31 1.65 8.16
CA VAL A 118 18.26 2.65 7.67
C VAL A 118 17.99 4.02 8.31
N ASN A 119 16.74 4.48 8.34
CA ASN A 119 16.40 5.77 8.96
C ASN A 119 16.65 5.77 10.47
N LYS A 120 16.40 4.65 11.18
CA LYS A 120 16.76 4.53 12.60
C LYS A 120 18.27 4.60 12.84
N LYS A 121 19.07 3.99 11.97
CA LYS A 121 20.53 4.10 12.03
C LYS A 121 21.01 5.54 11.80
N HIS A 122 20.44 6.24 10.82
CA HIS A 122 20.72 7.67 10.62
C HIS A 122 20.37 8.50 11.86
N ARG A 123 19.27 8.20 12.54
CA ARG A 123 18.86 8.92 13.77
C ARG A 123 19.88 8.78 14.90
N GLU A 124 20.56 7.63 14.99
CA GLU A 124 21.60 7.41 15.99
C GLU A 124 22.92 8.13 15.64
N GLN A 125 23.23 8.27 14.35
CA GLN A 125 24.44 8.90 13.84
C GLN A 125 24.33 10.44 13.81
N ASP A 126 23.15 10.97 13.48
CA ASP A 126 22.89 12.41 13.27
C ASP A 126 22.47 13.14 14.57
N LYS A 127 22.96 12.71 15.74
CA LYS A 127 22.66 13.38 17.03
C LYS A 127 23.10 14.86 17.04
N ASN A 128 24.12 15.20 16.24
CA ASN A 128 24.67 16.55 16.12
C ASN A 128 24.24 17.28 14.82
N ALA A 129 23.33 16.70 14.03
CA ALA A 129 22.84 17.34 12.81
C ALA A 129 21.93 18.53 13.11
N SER A 130 21.71 19.39 12.10
CA SER A 130 20.83 20.54 12.18
C SER A 130 19.41 20.15 12.63
N LEU A 131 18.72 21.06 13.32
CA LEU A 131 17.33 20.88 13.77
C LEU A 131 16.39 20.49 12.62
N SER A 132 16.60 21.07 11.42
CA SER A 132 15.82 20.76 10.22
C SER A 132 15.98 19.29 9.80
N ASN A 133 17.23 18.80 9.71
CA ASN A 133 17.49 17.42 9.31
C ASN A 133 16.90 16.41 10.30
N ARG A 134 16.95 16.71 11.60
CA ARG A 134 16.33 15.87 12.65
C ARG A 134 14.81 15.84 12.54
N TYR A 135 14.19 16.98 12.25
CA TYR A 135 12.74 17.06 12.04
C TYR A 135 12.32 16.24 10.82
N GLN A 136 13.00 16.42 9.69
CA GLN A 136 12.74 15.66 8.46
C GLN A 136 12.91 14.15 8.68
N LEU A 137 13.95 13.74 9.39
CA LEU A 137 14.20 12.33 9.69
C LEU A 137 13.10 11.72 10.56
N GLU A 138 12.64 12.43 11.59
CA GLU A 138 11.56 11.96 12.47
C GLU A 138 10.22 11.90 11.72
N GLN A 139 9.94 12.89 10.86
CA GLN A 139 8.78 12.89 9.97
C GLN A 139 8.83 11.69 9.00
N ASN A 140 10.01 11.37 8.46
CA ASN A 140 10.18 10.23 7.57
C ASN A 140 9.99 8.89 8.31
N ILE A 141 10.52 8.75 9.53
CA ILE A 141 10.31 7.55 10.37
C ILE A 141 8.83 7.36 10.71
N SER A 142 8.14 8.44 11.09
CA SER A 142 6.70 8.46 11.35
C SER A 142 5.91 8.02 10.10
N SER A 143 6.20 8.64 8.96
CA SER A 143 5.56 8.33 7.67
C SER A 143 5.79 6.87 7.25
N ILE A 144 7.04 6.38 7.30
CA ILE A 144 7.39 4.98 6.97
C ILE A 144 6.67 4.01 7.92
N THR A 145 6.52 4.35 9.21
CA THR A 145 5.81 3.50 10.18
C THR A 145 4.34 3.39 9.82
N CYS A 146 3.70 4.50 9.49
CA CYS A 146 2.32 4.56 9.04
C CYS A 146 2.10 3.75 7.75
N LEU A 147 2.98 3.94 6.77
CA LEU A 147 2.95 3.24 5.49
C LEU A 147 3.21 1.73 5.62
N LYS A 148 4.09 1.32 6.52
CA LYS A 148 4.31 -0.10 6.85
C LYS A 148 3.03 -0.75 7.39
N THR A 149 2.29 -0.04 8.26
CA THR A 149 1.00 -0.51 8.79
C THR A 149 -0.03 -0.68 7.67
N PHE A 150 -0.12 0.29 6.75
CA PHE A 150 -0.94 0.17 5.55
C PHE A 150 -0.55 -1.02 4.66
N ALA A 151 0.74 -1.20 4.39
CA ALA A 151 1.26 -2.30 3.58
C ALA A 151 0.97 -3.67 4.21
N ASN A 152 1.07 -3.80 5.53
CA ASN A 152 0.69 -5.04 6.24
C ASN A 152 -0.80 -5.37 6.02
N MET A 153 -1.69 -4.38 6.11
CA MET A 153 -3.12 -4.59 5.85
C MET A 153 -3.38 -4.96 4.39
N SER A 154 -2.71 -4.29 3.46
CA SER A 154 -2.81 -4.56 2.02
C SER A 154 -2.36 -5.99 1.68
N PHE A 155 -1.25 -6.44 2.25
CA PHE A 155 -0.76 -7.81 2.12
C PHE A 155 -1.78 -8.83 2.64
N THR A 156 -2.31 -8.64 3.86
CA THR A 156 -3.33 -9.53 4.43
C THR A 156 -4.57 -9.61 3.53
N TYR A 157 -5.04 -8.46 3.03
CA TYR A 157 -6.20 -8.40 2.16
C TYR A 157 -5.96 -9.12 0.82
N ILE A 158 -4.81 -8.90 0.19
CA ILE A 158 -4.46 -9.54 -1.10
C ILE A 158 -4.29 -11.05 -0.93
N VAL A 159 -3.70 -11.52 0.17
CA VAL A 159 -3.60 -12.96 0.45
C VAL A 159 -5.00 -13.57 0.60
N PHE A 160 -5.88 -12.92 1.38
CA PHE A 160 -7.27 -13.36 1.54
C PHE A 160 -8.02 -13.39 0.20
N GLN A 161 -7.92 -12.33 -0.59
CA GLN A 161 -8.59 -12.22 -1.88
C GLN A 161 -8.11 -13.30 -2.85
N ASN A 162 -6.79 -13.52 -2.95
CA ASN A 162 -6.22 -14.56 -3.79
C ASN A 162 -6.66 -15.96 -3.35
N LEU A 163 -6.78 -16.19 -2.04
CA LEU A 163 -7.28 -17.46 -1.52
C LEU A 163 -8.73 -17.72 -1.95
N CYS A 164 -9.63 -16.74 -1.80
CA CYS A 164 -11.00 -16.84 -2.31
C CYS A 164 -11.03 -17.08 -3.84
N TYR A 165 -10.15 -16.41 -4.58
CA TYR A 165 -10.07 -16.54 -6.03
C TYR A 165 -9.57 -17.94 -6.47
N ILE A 166 -8.56 -18.49 -5.80
CA ILE A 166 -8.07 -19.86 -6.03
C ILE A 166 -9.18 -20.88 -5.74
N THR A 167 -9.93 -20.70 -4.64
CA THR A 167 -11.07 -21.56 -4.31
C THR A 167 -12.11 -21.56 -5.43
N LEU A 168 -12.44 -20.39 -5.99
CA LEU A 168 -13.37 -20.28 -7.12
C LEU A 168 -12.87 -20.98 -8.38
N MET A 169 -11.56 -20.90 -8.67
CA MET A 169 -10.99 -21.51 -9.86
C MET A 169 -10.84 -23.04 -9.74
N GLN A 170 -10.50 -23.56 -8.56
CA GLN A 170 -10.27 -25.00 -8.36
C GLN A 170 -11.54 -25.78 -8.04
N PHE A 171 -12.47 -25.18 -7.29
CA PHE A 171 -13.68 -25.84 -6.80
C PHE A 171 -14.97 -25.28 -7.40
N GLY A 172 -14.87 -24.30 -8.32
CA GLY A 172 -16.01 -23.59 -8.89
C GLY A 172 -17.10 -24.49 -9.50
N GLU A 173 -16.70 -25.59 -10.15
CA GLU A 173 -17.66 -26.55 -10.76
C GLU A 173 -18.36 -27.44 -9.73
N GLN A 174 -17.75 -27.65 -8.55
CA GLN A 174 -18.27 -28.50 -7.47
C GLN A 174 -19.14 -27.71 -6.48
N LEU A 175 -19.06 -26.39 -6.50
CA LEU A 175 -19.78 -25.52 -5.58
C LEU A 175 -21.24 -25.35 -6.00
N GLU A 176 -22.15 -25.37 -5.02
CA GLU A 176 -23.53 -25.00 -5.25
C GLU A 176 -23.62 -23.51 -5.61
N ARG A 177 -24.62 -23.13 -6.41
CA ARG A 177 -24.73 -21.76 -6.96
C ARG A 177 -24.69 -20.67 -5.89
N TYR A 178 -25.31 -20.90 -4.73
CA TYR A 178 -25.28 -19.91 -3.64
C TYR A 178 -23.89 -19.78 -3.01
N GLN A 179 -23.12 -20.88 -2.91
CA GLN A 179 -21.75 -20.87 -2.39
C GLN A 179 -20.83 -20.13 -3.36
N TYR A 180 -20.98 -20.40 -4.67
CA TYR A 180 -20.25 -19.71 -5.72
C TYR A 180 -20.47 -18.20 -5.64
N TYR A 181 -21.73 -17.74 -5.61
CA TYR A 181 -22.04 -16.30 -5.52
C TYR A 181 -21.54 -15.67 -4.23
N ALA A 182 -21.66 -16.35 -3.09
CA ALA A 182 -21.16 -15.84 -1.80
C ALA A 182 -19.63 -15.62 -1.83
N ILE A 183 -18.87 -16.56 -2.40
CA ILE A 183 -17.40 -16.44 -2.48
C ILE A 183 -17.00 -15.33 -3.47
N VAL A 184 -17.74 -15.15 -4.57
CA VAL A 184 -17.47 -14.04 -5.50
C VAL A 184 -17.73 -12.68 -4.87
N GLU A 185 -18.83 -12.52 -4.11
CA GLU A 185 -19.11 -11.28 -3.37
C GLU A 185 -18.06 -11.03 -2.27
N LEU A 186 -17.64 -12.09 -1.57
CA LEU A 186 -16.58 -12.01 -0.55
C LEU A 186 -15.24 -11.58 -1.15
N ASN A 187 -14.91 -12.08 -2.35
CA ASN A 187 -13.73 -11.65 -3.11
C ASN A 187 -13.83 -10.17 -3.54
N GLY A 188 -15.07 -9.68 -3.72
CA GLY A 188 -15.42 -8.28 -4.01
C GLY A 188 -15.62 -7.39 -2.77
N SER A 189 -15.03 -7.73 -1.61
CA SER A 189 -15.17 -6.96 -0.35
C SER A 189 -14.20 -5.76 -0.20
N TRP A 190 -13.57 -5.30 -1.27
CA TRP A 190 -12.65 -4.17 -1.32
C TRP A 190 -13.15 -2.84 -0.69
N PRO A 191 -14.46 -2.46 -0.66
CA PRO A 191 -14.86 -1.21 -0.02
C PRO A 191 -14.76 -1.31 1.50
N LEU A 192 -15.03 -2.51 2.05
CA LEU A 192 -14.86 -2.79 3.47
C LEU A 192 -13.39 -2.69 3.86
N TYR A 193 -12.49 -3.25 3.05
CA TYR A 193 -11.05 -3.06 3.22
C TYR A 193 -10.67 -1.58 3.20
N GLY A 194 -11.19 -0.80 2.25
CA GLY A 194 -10.95 0.65 2.17
C GLY A 194 -11.32 1.37 3.48
N ILE A 195 -12.54 1.16 3.99
CA ILE A 195 -13.00 1.78 5.24
C ILE A 195 -12.11 1.38 6.43
N ILE A 196 -11.84 0.09 6.59
CA ILE A 196 -11.02 -0.43 7.69
C ILE A 196 -9.59 0.14 7.62
N SER A 197 -9.01 0.20 6.42
CA SER A 197 -7.66 0.72 6.22
C SER A 197 -7.54 2.19 6.62
N ILE A 198 -8.52 3.03 6.27
CA ILE A 198 -8.56 4.46 6.64
C ILE A 198 -8.67 4.61 8.17
N LEU A 199 -9.55 3.84 8.82
CA LEU A 199 -9.71 3.90 10.28
C LEU A 199 -8.42 3.53 11.01
N ILE A 200 -7.76 2.44 10.59
CA ILE A 200 -6.51 2.01 11.22
C ILE A 200 -5.36 2.99 10.91
N LEU A 201 -5.32 3.58 9.72
CA LEU A 201 -4.34 4.60 9.39
C LEU A 201 -4.51 5.84 10.28
N ALA A 202 -5.74 6.32 10.45
CA ALA A 202 -6.07 7.47 11.28
C ALA A 202 -5.69 7.24 12.75
N THR A 203 -5.97 6.06 13.31
CA THR A 203 -5.59 5.72 14.69
C THR A 203 -4.07 5.61 14.84
N THR A 204 -3.38 5.03 13.86
CA THR A 204 -1.91 4.95 13.83
C THR A 204 -1.28 6.35 13.79
N MET A 205 -1.77 7.24 12.93
CA MET A 205 -1.29 8.63 12.85
C MET A 205 -1.51 9.40 14.16
N ASN A 206 -2.68 9.26 14.77
CA ASN A 206 -2.98 9.87 16.07
C ASN A 206 -2.05 9.35 17.16
N THR A 207 -1.79 8.04 17.18
CA THR A 207 -0.88 7.41 18.16
C THR A 207 0.54 7.95 18.01
N ILE A 208 1.03 8.07 16.78
CA ILE A 208 2.35 8.65 16.51
C ILE A 208 2.39 10.11 16.97
N ARG A 209 1.39 10.92 16.62
CA ARG A 209 1.31 12.34 17.02
C ARG A 209 1.33 12.51 18.55
N VAL A 210 0.57 11.70 19.28
CA VAL A 210 0.54 11.75 20.76
C VAL A 210 1.89 11.35 21.34
N ASN A 211 2.55 10.33 20.80
CA ASN A 211 3.88 9.91 21.25
C ASN A 211 4.93 11.00 21.02
N THR A 212 4.91 11.64 19.85
CA THR A 212 5.81 12.76 19.55
C THR A 212 5.58 13.95 20.49
N ASP A 213 4.32 14.33 20.77
CA ASP A 213 4.01 15.41 21.72
C ASP A 213 4.50 15.06 23.14
N ARG A 214 4.33 13.81 23.56
CA ARG A 214 4.81 13.32 24.86
C ARG A 214 6.33 13.37 24.97
N GLU A 215 7.05 12.93 23.95
CA GLU A 215 8.52 12.97 23.90
C GLU A 215 9.03 14.42 23.94
N LEU A 216 8.41 15.31 23.17
CA LEU A 216 8.73 16.74 23.18
C LEU A 216 8.51 17.39 24.55
N ARG A 217 7.37 17.14 25.20
CA ARG A 217 7.10 17.64 26.57
C ARG A 217 8.08 17.08 27.59
N CYS A 218 8.53 15.83 27.42
CA CYS A 218 9.53 15.23 28.30
C CYS A 218 10.89 15.94 28.15
N HIS A 219 11.30 16.23 26.91
CA HIS A 219 12.52 17.01 26.64
C HIS A 219 12.45 18.44 27.19
N LEU A 220 11.29 19.10 27.10
CA LEU A 220 11.08 20.44 27.68
C LEU A 220 11.08 20.45 29.22
N ARG A 221 10.74 19.31 29.86
CA ARG A 221 10.73 19.17 31.32
C ARG A 221 12.10 18.78 31.90
N LEU A 222 13.12 18.53 31.08
CA LEU A 222 14.47 18.27 31.58
C LEU A 222 14.94 19.49 32.40
N PRO A 223 15.41 19.31 33.64
CA PRO A 223 15.81 20.42 34.49
C PRO A 223 16.93 21.21 33.82
N ASN A 224 16.84 22.55 33.88
CA ASN A 224 17.76 23.50 33.23
C ASN A 224 19.26 23.15 33.41
N GLN A 225 19.64 22.52 34.53
CA GLN A 225 21.01 22.05 34.76
C GLN A 225 21.51 21.05 33.71
N ALA A 226 20.70 20.08 33.29
CA ALA A 226 21.11 19.11 32.25
C ALA A 226 21.24 19.76 30.87
N TYR A 227 20.49 20.83 30.61
CA TYR A 227 20.61 21.63 29.40
C TYR A 227 21.91 22.44 29.41
N PHE A 228 22.20 23.15 30.51
CA PHE A 228 23.45 23.90 30.68
C PHE A 228 24.69 23.02 30.69
N ASP A 229 24.63 21.81 31.24
CA ASP A 229 25.75 20.85 31.23
C ASP A 229 26.04 20.30 29.83
N ASN A 230 25.00 20.04 29.02
CA ASN A 230 25.18 19.67 27.62
C ASN A 230 25.64 20.85 26.76
N PHE A 231 25.19 22.07 27.06
CA PHE A 231 25.63 23.29 26.38
C PHE A 231 27.11 23.58 26.68
N LYS A 232 27.55 23.42 27.94
CA LYS A 232 28.97 23.51 28.32
C LYS A 232 29.83 22.48 27.61
N LYS A 233 29.35 21.24 27.45
CA LYS A 233 30.04 20.19 26.67
C LYS A 233 30.12 20.45 25.16
N GLN A 234 29.31 21.37 24.62
CA GLN A 234 29.35 21.75 23.21
C GLN A 234 30.23 22.97 22.93
N ILE A 235 30.57 23.75 23.96
CA ILE A 235 31.41 24.97 23.86
C ILE A 235 32.87 24.70 24.27
N ALA A 236 33.12 23.68 25.10
CA ALA A 236 34.46 23.20 25.45
C ALA A 236 34.97 22.19 24.43
#